data_AF-A0A1J3EYD0-F1
#
_entry.id   AF-A0A1J3EYD0-F1
#
_cell.length_a   1.000
_cell.length_b   1.000
_cell.length_c   1.000
_cell.angle_alpha   90.00
_cell.angle_beta   90.00
_cell.angle_gamma   90.00
#
_symmetry.space_group_name_H-M   'P 1'
#
loop_
_entity.id
_entity.type
_entity.pdbx_description
1 polymer ?
#
loop_
_entity_poly.entity_id
_entity_poly.type
_entity_poly.pdbx_seq_one_letter_code
_entity_poly.pdbx_strand_id
1 'polypeptide(L)'
;MLTRSHNGGLISLQELCSHLRQRRKNDREAVTEDDCRRAISKLKVLGNEFEVITVGKKKLIRSVPTELNKDLNKDHNQILELAQGQGFVTVEEVQRRHSWTSGRVIC
;
A
#
# COMPACT_ATOMS: atom_id res chain seq x y z
N MET A 1 6.28 9.20 -10.98
CA MET A 1 6.30 9.00 -9.50
C MET A 1 7.62 8.36 -9.10
N LEU A 2 8.35 8.92 -8.14
CA LEU A 2 9.73 8.51 -7.83
C LEU A 2 9.85 7.15 -7.14
N THR A 3 8.88 6.78 -6.31
CA THR A 3 8.95 5.55 -5.50
C THR A 3 8.30 4.35 -6.17
N ARG A 4 7.45 4.55 -7.19
CA ARG A 4 6.70 3.47 -7.87
C ARG A 4 7.61 2.37 -8.42
N SER A 5 8.74 2.73 -9.04
CA SER A 5 9.71 1.76 -9.57
C SER A 5 10.39 0.93 -8.49
N HIS A 6 10.41 1.43 -7.25
CA HIS A 6 11.10 0.81 -6.12
C HIS A 6 10.14 0.00 -5.23
N ASN A 7 8.89 0.44 -5.08
CA ASN A 7 7.92 -0.15 -4.15
C ASN A 7 6.63 -0.66 -4.82
N GLY A 8 6.59 -0.73 -6.15
CA GLY A 8 5.43 -1.20 -6.90
C GLY A 8 4.19 -0.30 -6.80
N GLY A 9 4.35 0.91 -6.25
CA GLY A 9 3.24 1.83 -6.04
C GLY A 9 2.52 1.68 -4.71
N LEU A 10 3.09 0.93 -3.74
CA LEU A 10 2.62 0.83 -2.36
C LEU A 10 3.56 1.58 -1.40
N ILE A 11 3.01 2.47 -0.57
CA ILE A 11 3.79 3.22 0.42
C ILE A 11 3.00 3.40 1.71
N SER A 12 3.67 3.36 2.86
CA SER A 12 3.00 3.68 4.14
C SER A 12 2.77 5.19 4.31
N LEU A 13 1.76 5.58 5.09
CA LEU A 13 1.51 6.99 5.41
C LEU A 13 2.73 7.66 6.08
N GLN A 14 3.38 6.95 7.00
CA GLN A 14 4.56 7.42 7.71
C GLN A 14 5.74 7.69 6.76
N GLU A 15 6.00 6.75 5.83
CA GLU A 15 7.07 6.87 4.86
C GLU A 15 6.80 7.98 3.83
N LEU A 16 5.55 8.10 3.37
CA LEU A 16 5.14 9.22 2.52
C LEU A 16 5.36 10.56 3.23
N CYS A 17 4.94 10.68 4.49
CA CYS A 17 5.11 11.88 5.29
C CYS A 17 6.58 12.23 5.47
N SER A 18 7.44 11.24 5.76
CA SER A 18 8.89 11.40 5.87
C SER A 18 9.50 11.91 4.56
N HIS A 19 9.16 11.32 3.42
CA HIS A 19 9.65 11.78 2.12
C HIS A 19 9.18 13.18 1.77
N LEU A 20 7.92 13.53 2.08
CA LEU A 20 7.40 14.87 1.84
C LEU A 20 8.12 15.92 2.70
N ARG A 21 8.39 15.62 3.98
CA ARG A 21 9.18 16.48 4.86
C ARG A 21 10.61 16.66 4.36
N GLN A 22 11.25 15.58 3.90
CA GLN A 22 12.60 15.66 3.33
C GLN A 22 12.68 16.53 2.07
N ARG A 23 11.62 16.56 1.26
CA ARG A 23 11.54 17.42 0.07
C ARG A 23 11.22 18.87 0.39
N ARG A 24 10.42 19.08 1.43
CA ARG A 24 9.98 20.40 1.91
C ARG A 24 10.85 20.93 3.04
N LYS A 25 12.14 20.58 3.08
CA LYS A 25 13.07 20.96 4.16
C LYS A 25 13.14 22.47 4.45
N ASN A 26 12.79 23.30 3.46
CA ASN A 26 12.81 24.77 3.58
C ASN A 26 11.43 25.40 3.79
N ASP A 27 10.35 24.60 3.85
CA ASP A 27 9.01 25.13 4.12
C ASP A 27 8.84 25.38 5.63
N ARG A 28 8.11 26.47 5.95
CA ARG A 28 7.82 26.85 7.35
C ARG A 28 6.86 25.88 8.04
N GLU A 29 6.07 25.12 7.28
CA GLU A 29 5.04 24.22 7.81
C GLU A 29 5.40 22.76 7.55
N ALA A 30 5.49 21.98 8.62
CA ALA A 30 5.75 20.56 8.55
C ALA A 30 4.50 19.81 8.05
N VAL A 31 4.67 18.97 7.03
CA VAL A 31 3.60 18.10 6.53
C VAL A 31 3.19 17.09 7.61
N THR A 32 1.90 17.03 7.91
CA THR A 32 1.32 16.06 8.86
C THR A 32 0.72 14.84 8.13
N GLU A 33 0.44 13.77 8.89
CA GLU A 33 -0.28 12.62 8.33
C GLU A 33 -1.69 12.99 7.87
N ASP A 34 -2.36 13.90 8.58
CA ASP A 34 -3.69 14.38 8.20
C ASP A 34 -3.68 15.18 6.90
N ASP A 35 -2.62 15.95 6.62
CA ASP A 35 -2.43 16.59 5.32
C ASP A 35 -2.35 15.57 4.20
N CYS A 36 -1.58 14.50 4.41
CA CYS A 36 -1.45 13.41 3.45
C CYS A 36 -2.80 12.71 3.22
N ARG A 37 -3.53 12.38 4.28
CA ARG A 37 -4.85 11.75 4.19
C ARG A 37 -5.87 12.62 3.47
N ARG A 38 -5.93 13.92 3.79
CA ARG A 38 -6.84 14.88 3.14
C ARG A 38 -6.51 15.04 1.66
N ALA A 39 -5.21 15.14 1.32
CA ALA A 39 -4.78 15.23 -0.07
C ALA A 39 -5.18 13.99 -0.87
N ILE A 40 -4.93 12.78 -0.34
CA ILE A 40 -5.30 11.53 -1.01
C ILE A 40 -6.81 11.41 -1.20
N SER A 41 -7.59 11.79 -0.18
CA SER A 41 -9.06 11.81 -0.28
C SER A 41 -9.54 12.70 -1.42
N LYS A 42 -8.94 13.89 -1.59
CA LYS A 42 -9.25 14.80 -2.70
C LYS A 42 -8.80 14.24 -4.06
N LEU A 43 -7.63 13.60 -4.12
CA LEU A 43 -7.12 12.98 -5.36
C LEU A 43 -8.00 11.82 -5.81
N LYS A 44 -8.56 11.04 -4.89
CA LYS A 44 -9.48 9.93 -5.21
C LYS A 44 -10.72 10.41 -5.99
N VAL A 45 -11.19 11.63 -5.74
CA VAL A 45 -12.35 12.20 -6.44
C VAL A 45 -12.00 12.63 -7.88
N LEU A 46 -10.72 12.85 -8.18
CA LEU A 46 -10.22 13.24 -9.49
C LEU A 46 -9.86 12.04 -10.38
N GLY A 47 -9.83 10.83 -9.82
CA GLY A 47 -9.55 9.58 -10.51
C GLY A 47 -9.21 8.44 -9.54
N ASN A 48 -9.37 7.20 -9.97
CA ASN A 48 -9.12 5.98 -9.15
C ASN A 48 -7.63 5.62 -9.02
N GLU A 49 -6.71 6.55 -9.29
CA GLU A 49 -5.27 6.29 -9.27
C GLU A 49 -4.69 6.20 -7.85
N PHE A 50 -5.39 6.76 -6.85
CA PHE A 50 -4.93 6.76 -5.47
C PHE A 50 -5.97 6.21 -4.50
N GLU A 51 -5.54 5.24 -3.70
CA GLU A 51 -6.39 4.61 -2.69
C GLU A 51 -5.62 4.40 -1.38
N VAL A 52 -6.30 4.65 -0.26
CA VAL A 52 -5.82 4.22 1.05
C VAL A 52 -6.41 2.84 1.33
N ILE A 53 -5.55 1.83 1.45
CA ILE A 53 -5.91 0.47 1.83
C ILE A 53 -5.47 0.20 3.27
N THR A 54 -6.28 -0.55 4.00
CA THR A 54 -5.92 -1.04 5.34
C THR A 54 -5.55 -2.50 5.20
N VAL A 55 -4.31 -2.84 5.56
CA VAL A 55 -3.80 -4.21 5.57
C VAL A 55 -3.40 -4.51 7.00
N GLY A 56 -4.03 -5.50 7.64
CA GLY A 56 -3.83 -5.79 9.06
C GLY A 56 -3.95 -4.53 9.93
N LYS A 57 -2.84 -4.14 10.59
CA LYS A 57 -2.78 -2.96 11.48
C LYS A 57 -2.23 -1.69 10.81
N LYS A 58 -1.77 -1.76 9.55
CA LYS A 58 -1.12 -0.65 8.85
C LYS A 58 -2.00 -0.09 7.74
N LYS A 59 -1.91 1.23 7.55
CA LYS A 59 -2.52 1.94 6.43
C LYS A 59 -1.47 2.16 5.34
N LEU A 60 -1.76 1.66 4.15
CA LEU A 60 -0.93 1.78 2.97
C LEU A 60 -1.66 2.62 1.92
N ILE A 61 -0.88 3.26 1.07
CA ILE A 61 -1.35 4.08 -0.02
C ILE A 61 -0.93 3.38 -1.30
N ARG A 62 -1.91 3.06 -2.13
CA ARG A 62 -1.74 2.48 -3.46
C ARG A 62 -1.91 3.55 -4.51
N SER A 63 -0.96 3.62 -5.44
CA SER A 63 -0.88 4.62 -6.51
C SER A 63 -1.05 4.02 -7.92
N VAL A 64 -1.42 2.75 -8.01
CA VAL A 64 -1.64 2.01 -9.26
C VAL A 64 -3.06 1.46 -9.21
N PRO A 65 -3.88 1.65 -10.25
CA PRO A 65 -5.15 0.96 -10.38
C PRO A 65 -4.86 -0.54 -10.53
N THR A 66 -5.22 -1.35 -9.54
CA THR A 66 -5.35 -2.78 -9.74
C THR A 66 -6.71 -3.04 -10.38
N GLU A 67 -6.71 -3.77 -11.50
CA GLU A 67 -7.88 -4.05 -12.32
C GLU A 67 -9.07 -4.60 -11.48
N LEU A 68 -10.14 -3.81 -11.41
CA LEU A 68 -11.59 -4.07 -11.24
C LEU A 68 -12.16 -5.26 -10.45
N ASN A 69 -11.40 -6.23 -9.92
CA ASN A 69 -11.97 -7.36 -9.19
C ASN A 69 -11.77 -7.19 -7.68
N LYS A 70 -12.87 -6.90 -6.96
CA LYS A 70 -12.93 -6.88 -5.49
C LYS A 70 -12.38 -8.16 -4.85
N ASP A 71 -12.44 -9.29 -5.56
CA ASP A 71 -11.95 -10.59 -5.08
C ASP A 71 -10.43 -10.79 -5.23
N LEU A 72 -9.80 -10.28 -6.30
CA LEU A 72 -8.33 -10.26 -6.44
C LEU A 72 -7.65 -9.34 -5.42
N ASN A 73 -8.36 -8.31 -4.94
CA ASN A 73 -7.90 -7.40 -3.89
C ASN A 73 -7.81 -8.11 -2.52
N LYS A 74 -8.67 -9.10 -2.25
CA LYS A 74 -8.65 -9.82 -0.97
C LYS A 74 -7.40 -10.68 -0.83
N ASP A 75 -7.04 -11.41 -1.89
CA ASP A 75 -5.89 -12.30 -1.86
C ASP A 75 -4.58 -11.52 -1.67
N HIS A 76 -4.40 -10.44 -2.44
CA HIS A 76 -3.27 -9.54 -2.29
C HIS A 76 -3.18 -8.94 -0.89
N ASN A 77 -4.30 -8.53 -0.29
CA ASN A 77 -4.29 -7.99 1.08
C ASN A 77 -3.92 -9.05 2.11
N GLN A 78 -4.34 -10.32 1.94
CA GLN A 78 -3.96 -11.41 2.83
C GLN A 78 -2.45 -11.71 2.76
N ILE A 79 -1.89 -11.73 1.55
CA ILE A 79 -0.43 -11.88 1.36
C ILE A 79 0.32 -10.70 1.99
N LEU A 80 -0.13 -9.47 1.74
CA LEU A 80 0.48 -8.26 2.32
C LEU A 80 0.36 -8.23 3.85
N GLU A 81 -0.71 -8.78 4.41
CA GLU A 81 -0.91 -8.90 5.86
C GLU A 81 0.09 -9.88 6.48
N LEU A 82 0.29 -11.06 5.87
CA LEU A 82 1.30 -12.02 6.31
C LEU A 82 2.72 -11.43 6.23
N ALA A 83 2.99 -10.63 5.19
CA ALA A 83 4.29 -9.99 4.99
C ALA A 83 4.64 -8.95 6.06
N GLN A 84 3.67 -8.42 6.83
CA GLN A 84 3.93 -7.30 7.74
C GLN A 84 4.94 -7.59 8.85
N GLY A 85 5.07 -8.86 9.25
CA GLY A 85 5.99 -9.28 10.30
C GLY A 85 7.45 -9.36 9.86
N GLN A 86 7.71 -9.79 8.62
CA GLN A 86 9.05 -10.17 8.15
C GLN A 86 9.47 -9.50 6.82
N GLY A 87 8.55 -8.81 6.14
CA GLY A 87 8.80 -8.12 4.87
C GLY A 87 8.72 -9.02 3.62
N PHE A 88 8.54 -10.33 3.79
CA PHE A 88 8.37 -11.30 2.71
C PHE A 88 7.37 -12.39 3.10
N VAL A 89 6.99 -13.25 2.16
CA VAL A 89 6.13 -14.42 2.37
C VAL A 89 6.68 -15.59 1.55
N THR A 90 6.48 -16.81 2.02
CA THR A 90 6.79 -18.03 1.24
C THR A 90 5.50 -18.72 0.81
N VAL A 91 5.58 -19.53 -0.24
CA VAL A 91 4.42 -20.27 -0.74
C VAL A 91 3.86 -21.17 0.35
N GLU A 92 4.72 -21.89 1.07
CA GLU A 92 4.34 -22.80 2.14
C GLU A 92 3.59 -22.07 3.27
N GLU A 93 4.04 -20.87 3.65
CA GLU A 93 3.38 -20.09 4.70
C GLU A 93 1.99 -19.64 4.27
N VAL A 94 1.82 -19.17 3.03
CA VAL A 94 0.50 -18.76 2.50
C VAL A 94 -0.44 -19.96 2.42
N GLN A 95 0.05 -21.10 1.91
CA GLN A 95 -0.74 -22.33 1.84
C GLN A 95 -1.17 -22.81 3.22
N ARG A 96 -0.27 -22.78 4.20
CA ARG A 96 -0.55 -23.22 5.57
C ARG A 96 -1.53 -22.29 6.31
N ARG A 97 -1.44 -20.98 6.08
CA ARG A 97 -2.26 -19.97 6.78
C ARG A 97 -3.65 -19.79 6.17
N HIS A 98 -3.77 -19.93 4.85
CA HIS A 98 -5.01 -19.66 4.13
C HIS A 98 -5.60 -20.88 3.41
N SER A 99 -4.96 -22.05 3.52
CA SER A 99 -5.37 -23.30 2.85
C SER A 99 -5.47 -23.16 1.32
N TRP A 100 -4.60 -22.34 0.72
CA TRP A 100 -4.59 -22.11 -0.72
C TRP A 100 -3.81 -23.20 -1.47
N THR A 101 -4.20 -23.45 -2.71
CA THR A 101 -3.46 -24.31 -3.64
C THR A 101 -2.22 -23.57 -4.15
N SER A 102 -1.14 -24.28 -4.45
CA SER A 102 0.09 -23.67 -4.96
C SER A 102 -0.15 -22.86 -6.24
N GLY A 103 -1.06 -23.34 -7.10
CA GLY A 103 -1.49 -22.61 -8.30
C GLY A 103 -2.07 -21.24 -7.98
N ARG A 104 -2.87 -21.10 -6.91
CA ARG A 104 -3.45 -19.82 -6.48
C ARG A 104 -2.42 -18.85 -5.87
N VAL A 105 -1.38 -19.37 -5.23
CA VAL A 105 -0.34 -18.54 -4.59
C VAL A 105 0.61 -17.93 -5.62
N ILE A 106 0.80 -18.62 -6.75
CA ILE A 106 1.78 -18.25 -7.79
C ILE A 106 1.13 -17.50 -8.96
N CYS A 107 -0.18 -17.65 -9.17
CA CYS A 107 -0.91 -16.97 -10.25
C CYS A 107 -1.15 -15.48 -9.98
#